data_AF-A0A1A3BJF2-F1
#
_entry.id   AF-A0A1A3BJF2-F1
#
_cell.length_a   1.000
_cell.length_b   1.000
_cell.length_c   1.000
_cell.angle_alpha   90.00
_cell.angle_beta   90.00
_cell.angle_gamma   90.00
#
_symmetry.space_group_name_H-M   'P 1'
#
loop_
_entity.id
_entity.type
_entity.pdbx_description
1 polymer ?
#
loop_
_entity_poly.entity_id
_entity_poly.type
_entity_poly.pdbx_seq_one_letter_code
_entity_poly.pdbx_strand_id
1 'polypeptide(L)'
;MADSGLRTAQADDSVPHWRVPQVLLNAAVRSSPLLGHDLINRYRAERFQLFVGGHLALWAAFGGVLPLLEYGWILRSHWYLVLAAIGISHCVALAFALRLAQRRSYENSITLVCVATWISTTLVTLVSPPLLPAMALIAIVPVVFAEPYVRWQRGLTFTVATAGCLLTMTALARFTEIADAVRQTPRWVETTFLVVAVPINAFHLLVIVWNNAAALRTSEQKLADHAAELAASRTRLITAADEERRRIERDLHDGAQQHLVALSVLLGLARNTNDDRHGALLGEASELVDTSIAEIRRLAHGIYPPLLVSGGLSEALPTLGAHSVIPVRFELQGLGRYPTSTEAALYYCCSEALQNAAKHGGPGTTVTVTARADDQAV
;
A
#
# COMPACT_ATOMS: atom_id res chain seq x y z
N MET A 1 15.35 -49.14 25.33
CA MET A 1 16.68 -48.56 25.02
C MET A 1 17.00 -48.99 23.61
N ALA A 2 16.54 -48.27 22.59
CA ALA A 2 17.01 -46.97 22.11
C ALA A 2 17.99 -47.14 20.94
N ASP A 3 17.65 -46.41 19.88
CA ASP A 3 18.53 -45.84 18.85
C ASP A 3 18.85 -46.68 17.60
N SER A 4 17.94 -46.63 16.62
CA SER A 4 18.33 -46.60 15.21
C SER A 4 17.88 -45.27 14.61
N GLY A 5 18.84 -44.36 14.43
CA GLY A 5 18.63 -43.01 13.92
C GLY A 5 17.96 -43.00 12.55
N LEU A 6 16.73 -42.52 12.50
CA LEU A 6 16.06 -42.07 11.29
C LEU A 6 16.85 -40.89 10.73
N ARG A 7 17.68 -41.14 9.73
CA ARG A 7 18.21 -40.08 8.87
C ARG A 7 17.01 -39.45 8.14
N THR A 8 16.66 -38.23 8.53
CA THR A 8 15.80 -37.36 7.73
C THR A 8 16.48 -37.15 6.39
N ALA A 9 15.89 -37.70 5.32
CA ALA A 9 16.29 -37.40 3.96
C ALA A 9 16.28 -35.87 3.77
N GLN A 10 17.37 -35.33 3.22
CA GLN A 10 17.41 -33.93 2.78
C GLN A 10 16.19 -33.67 1.91
N ALA A 11 15.43 -32.62 2.26
CA ALA A 11 14.35 -32.12 1.44
C ALA A 11 14.92 -31.79 0.06
N ASP A 12 14.56 -32.63 -0.91
CA ASP A 12 14.87 -32.45 -2.32
C ASP A 12 14.26 -31.12 -2.81
N ASP A 13 15.05 -30.33 -3.54
CA ASP A 13 14.72 -29.02 -4.12
C ASP A 13 13.67 -29.11 -5.26
N SER A 14 12.85 -30.17 -5.28
CA SER A 14 11.94 -30.54 -6.37
C SER A 14 10.50 -30.04 -6.21
N VAL A 15 10.21 -29.15 -5.25
CA VAL A 15 8.85 -28.60 -5.07
C VAL A 15 8.57 -27.52 -6.14
N PRO A 16 7.59 -27.71 -7.05
CA PRO A 16 7.27 -26.72 -8.06
C PRO A 16 6.59 -25.50 -7.39
N HIS A 17 7.24 -24.34 -7.49
CA HIS A 17 6.79 -23.06 -6.96
C HIS A 17 5.69 -22.46 -7.86
N TRP A 18 4.48 -23.02 -7.82
CA TRP A 18 3.35 -22.43 -8.55
C TRP A 18 3.00 -21.06 -7.93
N ARG A 19 3.26 -19.98 -8.69
CA ARG A 19 2.83 -18.62 -8.36
C ARG A 19 1.47 -18.38 -9.01
N VAL A 20 0.51 -18.06 -8.17
CA VAL A 20 -0.85 -17.57 -8.48
C VAL A 20 -0.85 -16.61 -9.69
N PRO A 21 -1.78 -16.74 -10.66
CA PRO A 21 -1.88 -15.83 -11.79
C PRO A 21 -2.08 -14.38 -11.30
N GLN A 22 -1.14 -13.49 -11.65
CA GLN A 22 -1.15 -12.06 -11.31
C GLN A 22 -2.46 -11.34 -11.68
N VAL A 23 -3.25 -11.88 -12.62
CA VAL A 23 -4.55 -11.33 -13.04
C VAL A 23 -5.58 -11.36 -11.90
N LEU A 24 -5.63 -12.45 -11.11
CA LEU A 24 -6.51 -12.56 -9.94
C LEU A 24 -6.03 -11.65 -8.79
N LEU A 25 -4.71 -11.49 -8.66
CA LEU A 25 -4.11 -10.56 -7.71
C LEU A 25 -4.42 -9.10 -8.09
N ASN A 26 -4.31 -8.74 -9.37
CA ASN A 26 -4.57 -7.39 -9.88
C ASN A 26 -6.06 -7.02 -9.84
N ALA A 27 -6.97 -7.98 -10.06
CA ALA A 27 -8.41 -7.76 -9.93
C ALA A 27 -8.82 -7.51 -8.47
N ALA A 28 -8.22 -8.22 -7.51
CA ALA A 28 -8.42 -7.98 -6.08
C ALA A 28 -7.78 -6.67 -5.59
N VAL A 29 -6.64 -6.27 -6.18
CA VAL A 29 -5.94 -5.02 -5.83
C VAL A 29 -6.62 -3.78 -6.41
N ARG A 30 -7.33 -3.86 -7.55
CA ARG A 30 -7.96 -2.70 -8.19
C ARG A 30 -9.32 -2.29 -7.62
N SER A 31 -10.01 -3.14 -6.87
CA SER A 31 -11.35 -2.82 -6.33
C SER A 31 -11.32 -2.01 -5.01
N SER A 32 -10.16 -1.93 -4.33
CA SER A 32 -10.03 -1.32 -2.99
C SER A 32 -9.38 0.08 -2.88
N PRO A 33 -8.65 0.67 -3.86
CA PRO A 33 -7.87 1.87 -3.61
C PRO A 33 -8.64 3.19 -3.79
N LEU A 34 -9.66 3.24 -4.65
CA LEU A 34 -10.30 4.52 -5.02
C LEU A 34 -11.12 5.14 -3.86
N LEU A 35 -11.89 4.33 -3.14
CA LEU A 35 -12.66 4.78 -1.97
C LEU A 35 -11.76 5.04 -0.76
N GLY A 36 -10.78 4.17 -0.52
CA GLY A 36 -9.83 4.31 0.59
C GLY A 36 -8.96 5.56 0.48
N HIS A 37 -8.42 5.85 -0.70
CA HIS A 37 -7.54 7.00 -0.92
C HIS A 37 -8.28 8.34 -0.80
N ASP A 38 -9.53 8.41 -1.28
CA ASP A 38 -10.34 9.64 -1.23
C ASP A 38 -10.88 9.92 0.18
N LEU A 39 -11.23 8.88 0.96
CA LEU A 39 -11.60 9.02 2.37
C LEU A 39 -10.40 9.44 3.24
N ILE A 40 -9.23 8.82 3.04
CA ILE A 40 -8.01 9.17 3.78
C ILE A 40 -7.59 10.61 3.48
N ASN A 41 -7.65 11.04 2.21
CA ASN A 41 -7.28 12.39 1.83
C ASN A 41 -8.27 13.45 2.34
N ARG A 42 -9.58 13.18 2.30
CA ARG A 42 -10.58 14.07 2.91
C ARG A 42 -10.39 14.20 4.40
N TYR A 43 -10.21 13.08 5.10
CA TYR A 43 -9.99 13.07 6.53
C TYR A 43 -8.70 13.79 6.95
N ARG A 44 -7.64 13.62 6.17
CA ARG A 44 -6.37 14.34 6.34
C ARG A 44 -6.53 15.85 6.13
N ALA A 45 -7.27 16.25 5.10
CA ALA A 45 -7.52 17.66 4.78
C ALA A 45 -8.36 18.35 5.87
N GLU A 46 -9.46 17.71 6.28
CA GLU A 46 -10.38 18.24 7.31
C GLU A 46 -9.66 18.43 8.64
N ARG A 47 -8.89 17.42 9.09
CA ARG A 47 -8.11 17.51 10.34
C ARG A 47 -7.08 18.64 10.30
N PHE A 48 -6.37 18.78 9.18
CA PHE A 48 -5.38 19.83 9.02
C PHE A 48 -6.02 21.22 9.05
N GLN A 49 -7.13 21.41 8.33
CA GLN A 49 -7.85 22.69 8.32
C GLN A 49 -8.47 23.01 9.69
N LEU A 50 -9.03 22.01 10.38
CA LEU A 50 -9.57 22.16 11.73
C LEU A 50 -8.48 22.62 12.71
N PHE A 51 -7.29 22.03 12.63
CA PHE A 51 -6.15 22.43 13.46
C PHE A 51 -5.73 23.88 13.21
N VAL A 52 -5.44 24.26 11.95
CA VAL A 52 -4.97 25.63 11.67
C VAL A 52 -6.10 26.64 11.94
N GLY A 53 -7.36 26.28 11.69
CA GLY A 53 -8.52 27.10 12.03
C GLY A 53 -8.70 27.29 13.53
N GLY A 54 -8.53 26.23 14.33
CA GLY A 54 -8.55 26.30 15.79
C GLY A 54 -7.40 27.14 16.35
N HIS A 55 -6.20 26.99 15.81
CA HIS A 55 -5.03 27.80 16.19
C HIS A 55 -5.24 29.28 15.83
N LEU A 56 -5.85 29.56 14.68
CA LEU A 56 -6.23 30.91 14.27
C LEU A 56 -7.26 31.52 15.22
N ALA A 57 -8.32 30.78 15.56
CA ALA A 57 -9.35 31.25 16.48
C ALA A 57 -8.78 31.55 17.87
N LEU A 58 -7.87 30.70 18.36
CA LEU A 58 -7.16 30.91 19.63
C LEU A 58 -6.39 32.24 19.62
N TRP A 59 -5.57 32.48 18.60
CA TRP A 59 -4.78 33.70 18.49
C TRP A 59 -5.63 34.94 18.23
N ALA A 60 -6.71 34.83 17.46
CA ALA A 60 -7.65 35.92 17.26
C ALA A 60 -8.29 36.34 18.59
N ALA A 61 -8.69 35.38 19.42
CA ALA A 61 -9.28 35.63 20.73
C ALA A 61 -8.26 36.20 21.74
N PHE A 62 -7.19 35.46 22.03
CA PHE A 62 -6.25 35.79 23.12
C PHE A 62 -5.14 36.75 22.72
N GLY A 63 -4.72 36.73 21.46
CA GLY A 63 -3.63 37.57 20.95
C GLY A 63 -4.11 38.86 20.31
N GLY A 64 -5.39 38.97 19.90
CA GLY A 64 -5.93 40.14 19.21
C GLY A 64 -7.05 40.83 19.98
N VAL A 65 -8.20 40.15 20.09
CA VAL A 65 -9.42 40.73 20.66
C VAL A 65 -9.28 41.06 22.14
N LEU A 66 -8.80 40.11 22.95
CA LEU A 66 -8.70 40.29 24.39
C LEU A 66 -7.75 41.44 24.77
N PRO A 67 -6.53 41.57 24.22
CA PRO A 67 -5.68 42.74 24.50
C PRO A 67 -6.32 44.07 24.10
N LEU A 68 -7.05 44.14 22.99
CA LEU A 68 -7.77 45.35 22.59
C LEU A 68 -8.90 45.71 23.56
N LEU A 69 -9.61 44.72 24.08
CA LEU A 69 -10.65 44.91 25.09
C LEU A 69 -10.04 45.40 26.41
N GLU A 70 -8.96 44.77 26.87
CA GLU A 70 -8.22 45.16 28.07
C GLU A 70 -7.73 46.62 27.97
N TYR A 71 -7.21 47.01 26.79
CA TYR A 71 -6.82 48.40 26.51
C TYR A 71 -8.00 49.38 26.63
N GLY A 72 -9.17 48.99 26.11
CA GLY A 72 -10.37 49.83 26.08
C GLY A 72 -11.07 49.97 27.42
N TRP A 73 -11.11 48.91 28.22
CA TRP A 73 -11.99 48.79 29.40
C TRP A 73 -11.27 48.74 30.74
N ILE A 74 -10.06 48.19 30.82
CA ILE A 74 -9.41 47.86 32.11
C ILE A 74 -8.21 48.77 32.34
N LEU A 75 -7.23 48.80 31.43
CA LEU A 75 -6.00 49.60 31.54
C LEU A 75 -5.59 50.13 30.16
N ARG A 76 -5.55 51.46 29.98
CA ARG A 76 -5.03 52.12 28.76
C ARG A 76 -3.50 52.09 28.66
N SER A 77 -2.92 50.90 28.75
CA SER A 77 -1.49 50.66 28.57
C SER A 77 -1.19 50.32 27.11
N HIS A 78 -0.25 51.05 26.51
CA HIS A 78 0.20 50.82 25.14
C HIS A 78 0.77 49.40 24.90
N TRP A 79 1.15 48.68 25.95
CA TRP A 79 1.62 47.28 25.82
C TRP A 79 0.55 46.31 25.34
N TYR A 80 -0.72 46.53 25.68
CA TYR A 80 -1.81 45.72 25.14
C TYR A 80 -1.99 45.92 23.63
N LEU A 81 -1.68 47.11 23.11
CA LEU A 81 -1.66 47.36 21.67
C LEU A 81 -0.51 46.63 20.99
N VAL A 82 0.65 46.54 21.63
CA VAL A 82 1.80 45.75 21.12
C VAL A 82 1.44 44.27 21.07
N LEU A 83 0.83 43.72 22.12
CA LEU A 83 0.35 42.33 22.14
C LEU A 83 -0.70 42.09 21.05
N ALA A 84 -1.68 43.00 20.91
CA ALA A 84 -2.67 42.95 19.84
C ALA A 84 -2.03 42.92 18.44
N ALA A 85 -1.01 43.77 18.22
CA ALA A 85 -0.31 43.84 16.93
C ALA A 85 0.43 42.53 16.61
N ILE A 86 1.08 41.91 17.61
CA ILE A 86 1.73 40.60 17.45
C ILE A 86 0.68 39.53 17.10
N GLY A 87 -0.44 39.48 17.83
CA GLY A 87 -1.47 38.49 17.59
C GLY A 87 -2.19 38.65 16.26
N ILE A 88 -2.49 39.88 15.84
CA ILE A 88 -3.07 40.16 14.51
C ILE A 88 -2.10 39.73 13.41
N SER A 89 -0.81 40.04 13.56
CA SER A 89 0.22 39.62 12.59
C SER A 89 0.31 38.09 12.49
N HIS A 90 0.21 37.38 13.63
CA HIS A 90 0.16 35.93 13.66
C HIS A 90 -1.10 35.37 12.96
N CYS A 91 -2.27 35.96 13.20
CA CYS A 91 -3.51 35.59 12.54
C CYS A 91 -3.42 35.72 11.01
N VAL A 92 -2.74 36.76 10.50
CA VAL A 92 -2.49 36.91 9.06
C VAL A 92 -1.62 35.77 8.53
N ALA A 93 -0.57 35.39 9.25
CA ALA A 93 0.27 34.24 8.88
C ALA A 93 -0.51 32.92 8.87
N LEU A 94 -1.36 32.69 9.88
CA LEU A 94 -2.22 31.49 9.95
C LEU A 94 -3.30 31.47 8.86
N ALA A 95 -3.87 32.62 8.51
CA ALA A 95 -4.82 32.72 7.40
C ALA A 95 -4.14 32.38 6.06
N PHE A 96 -2.88 32.80 5.87
CA PHE A 96 -2.10 32.39 4.70
C PHE A 96 -1.77 30.89 4.74
N ALA A 97 -1.40 30.35 5.90
CA ALA A 97 -1.18 28.92 6.07
C ALA A 97 -2.44 28.09 5.75
N LEU A 98 -3.63 28.55 6.16
CA LEU A 98 -4.92 27.93 5.79
C LEU A 98 -5.14 27.92 4.28
N ARG A 99 -4.86 29.02 3.58
CA ARG A 99 -4.94 29.07 2.12
C ARG A 99 -3.99 28.07 1.46
N LEU A 100 -2.80 27.91 2.01
CA LEU A 100 -1.82 26.95 1.51
C LEU A 100 -2.26 25.50 1.74
N ALA A 101 -2.92 25.22 2.87
CA ALA A 101 -3.55 23.94 3.17
C ALA A 101 -4.72 23.63 2.23
N GLN A 102 -5.56 24.63 1.90
CA GLN A 102 -6.64 24.49 0.91
C GLN A 102 -6.10 24.14 -0.49
N ARG A 103 -4.89 24.62 -0.83
CA ARG A 103 -4.16 24.24 -2.05
C ARG A 103 -3.45 22.88 -1.94
N ARG A 104 -3.71 22.09 -0.90
CA ARG A 104 -3.10 20.78 -0.60
C ARG A 104 -1.58 20.82 -0.38
N SER A 105 -1.00 22.00 -0.17
CA SER A 105 0.43 22.16 0.12
C SER A 105 0.69 22.11 1.63
N TYR A 106 0.42 20.96 2.25
CA TYR A 106 0.48 20.79 3.71
C TYR A 106 1.87 21.04 4.30
N GLU A 107 2.95 20.63 3.61
CA GLU A 107 4.32 20.83 4.09
C GLU A 107 4.68 22.31 4.25
N ASN A 108 4.39 23.13 3.23
CA ASN A 108 4.67 24.55 3.31
C ASN A 108 3.73 25.25 4.31
N SER A 109 2.48 24.78 4.41
CA SER A 109 1.51 25.31 5.37
C SER A 109 1.98 25.10 6.80
N ILE A 110 2.34 23.87 7.18
CA ILE A 110 2.78 23.57 8.54
C ILE A 110 4.12 24.23 8.87
N THR A 111 5.02 24.36 7.90
CA THR A 111 6.28 25.10 8.08
C THR A 111 5.99 26.56 8.44
N LEU A 112 5.06 27.20 7.73
CA LEU A 112 4.67 28.57 8.03
C LEU A 112 4.00 28.69 9.40
N VAL A 113 3.12 27.75 9.77
CA VAL A 113 2.51 27.73 11.11
C VAL A 113 3.60 27.66 12.18
N CYS A 114 4.53 26.69 12.10
CA CYS A 114 5.61 26.54 13.08
C CYS A 114 6.46 27.81 13.21
N VAL A 115 6.95 28.35 12.09
CA VAL A 115 7.81 29.54 12.08
C VAL A 115 7.06 30.76 12.62
N ALA A 116 5.83 30.99 12.18
CA ALA A 116 5.02 32.09 12.68
C ALA A 116 4.73 31.95 14.17
N THR A 117 4.46 30.73 14.66
CA THR A 117 4.19 30.48 16.08
C THR A 117 5.44 30.74 16.91
N TRP A 118 6.61 30.24 16.50
CA TRP A 118 7.87 30.48 17.21
C TRP A 118 8.24 31.97 17.29
N ILE A 119 8.07 32.71 16.19
CA ILE A 119 8.33 34.16 16.17
C ILE A 119 7.36 34.86 17.13
N SER A 120 6.06 34.60 17.02
CA SER A 120 5.04 35.27 17.82
C SER A 120 5.16 34.94 19.31
N THR A 121 5.40 33.68 19.70
CA THR A 121 5.57 33.32 21.12
C THR A 121 6.84 33.93 21.71
N THR A 122 7.92 34.03 20.94
CA THR A 122 9.15 34.70 21.36
C THR A 122 8.92 36.19 21.57
N LEU A 123 8.23 36.86 20.64
CA LEU A 123 7.89 38.28 20.76
C LEU A 123 6.94 38.55 21.93
N VAL A 124 5.93 37.71 22.17
CA VAL A 124 5.05 37.85 23.34
C VAL A 124 5.85 37.66 24.63
N THR A 125 6.78 36.70 24.67
CA THR A 125 7.64 36.47 25.84
C THR A 125 8.59 37.65 26.10
N LEU A 126 9.08 38.32 25.04
CA LEU A 126 9.86 39.56 25.15
C LEU A 126 9.06 40.68 25.82
N VAL A 127 7.80 40.82 25.42
CA VAL A 127 6.91 41.88 25.92
C VAL A 127 6.41 41.59 27.34
N SER A 128 6.11 40.32 27.64
CA SER A 128 5.60 39.88 28.93
C SER A 128 6.22 38.54 29.34
N PRO A 129 7.38 38.57 30.03
CA PRO A 129 8.05 37.38 30.55
C PRO A 129 7.17 36.44 31.41
N PRO A 130 6.23 36.93 32.25
CA PRO A 130 5.35 36.05 33.03
C PRO A 130 4.49 35.10 32.20
N LEU A 131 4.25 35.39 30.91
CA LEU A 131 3.48 34.54 30.01
C LEU A 131 4.28 33.35 29.44
N LEU A 132 5.57 33.22 29.79
CA LEU A 132 6.45 32.17 29.29
C LEU A 132 5.85 30.75 29.35
N PRO A 133 5.22 30.30 30.46
CA PRO A 133 4.69 28.94 30.53
C PRO A 133 3.60 28.67 29.46
N ALA A 134 2.74 29.65 29.20
CA ALA A 134 1.70 29.52 28.17
C ALA A 134 2.31 29.60 26.76
N MET A 135 3.26 30.49 26.53
CA MET A 135 3.95 30.64 25.24
C MET A 135 4.77 29.41 24.87
N ALA A 136 5.42 28.77 25.85
CA ALA A 136 6.15 27.52 25.65
C ALA A 136 5.22 26.40 25.17
N LEU A 137 4.04 26.27 25.77
CA LEU A 137 3.06 25.26 25.38
C LEU A 137 2.54 25.50 23.95
N ILE A 138 2.23 26.76 23.62
CA ILE A 138 1.80 27.18 22.28
C ILE A 138 2.88 26.88 21.23
N ALA A 139 4.16 27.09 21.55
CA ALA A 139 5.28 26.85 20.63
C ALA A 139 5.47 25.36 20.27
N ILE A 140 5.06 24.45 21.16
CA ILE A 140 5.17 23.00 20.97
C ILE A 140 4.02 22.45 20.10
N VAL A 141 2.83 23.04 20.22
CA VAL A 141 1.58 22.54 19.59
C VAL A 141 1.72 22.27 18.08
N PRO A 142 2.22 23.20 17.24
CA PRO A 142 2.37 22.94 15.80
C PRO A 142 3.34 21.82 15.45
N VAL A 143 4.39 21.63 16.26
CA VAL A 143 5.40 20.60 16.00
C VAL A 143 4.86 19.20 16.29
N VAL A 144 4.10 19.05 17.38
CA VAL A 144 3.39 17.79 17.68
C VAL A 144 2.40 17.48 16.57
N PHE A 145 1.69 18.49 16.06
CA PHE A 145 0.77 18.30 14.95
C PHE A 145 1.47 18.00 13.61
N ALA A 146 2.70 18.46 13.41
CA ALA A 146 3.43 18.30 12.15
C ALA A 146 3.86 16.86 11.84
N GLU A 147 3.99 16.00 12.86
CA GLU A 147 4.53 14.64 12.75
C GLU A 147 3.90 13.82 11.60
N PRO A 148 2.56 13.77 11.41
CA PRO A 148 1.95 12.96 10.35
C PRO A 148 2.04 13.59 8.94
N TYR A 149 2.50 14.84 8.83
CA TYR A 149 2.47 15.61 7.58
C TYR A 149 3.85 15.87 6.98
N VAL A 150 4.91 15.58 7.73
CA VAL A 150 6.27 15.97 7.40
C VAL A 150 7.19 14.75 7.48
N ARG A 151 8.18 14.68 6.58
CA ARG A 151 9.19 13.63 6.62
C ARG A 151 9.98 13.70 7.93
N TRP A 152 10.37 12.55 8.48
CA TRP A 152 11.12 12.48 9.76
C TRP A 152 12.27 13.49 9.83
N GLN A 153 13.13 13.57 8.80
CA GLN A 153 14.26 14.52 8.78
C GLN A 153 13.84 15.98 9.06
N ARG A 154 12.75 16.44 8.46
CA ARG A 154 12.20 17.78 8.70
C ARG A 154 11.49 17.87 10.06
N GLY A 155 10.82 16.80 10.50
CA GLY A 155 10.27 16.71 11.85
C GLY A 155 11.34 16.93 12.92
N LEU A 156 12.52 16.30 12.79
CA LEU A 156 13.66 16.52 13.68
C LEU A 156 14.12 17.98 13.68
N THR A 157 14.20 18.62 12.50
CA THR A 157 14.55 20.05 12.43
C THR A 157 13.54 20.93 13.18
N PHE A 158 12.24 20.61 13.12
CA PHE A 158 11.22 21.35 13.88
C PHE A 158 11.35 21.15 15.39
N THR A 159 11.66 19.94 15.84
CA THR A 159 11.89 19.67 17.27
C THR A 159 13.11 20.42 17.79
N VAL A 160 14.22 20.39 17.06
CA VAL A 160 15.45 21.12 17.42
C VAL A 160 15.21 22.64 17.41
N ALA A 161 14.55 23.16 16.39
CA ALA A 161 14.20 24.58 16.30
C ALA A 161 13.28 25.02 17.45
N THR A 162 12.30 24.19 17.82
CA THR A 162 11.41 24.46 18.97
C THR A 162 12.20 24.49 20.27
N ALA A 163 13.09 23.53 20.49
CA ALA A 163 13.97 23.53 21.66
C ALA A 163 14.83 24.80 21.73
N GLY A 164 15.40 25.23 20.60
CA GLY A 164 16.14 26.49 20.50
C GLY A 164 15.27 27.72 20.80
N CYS A 165 14.03 27.75 20.32
CA CYS A 165 13.08 28.83 20.62
C CYS A 165 12.70 28.84 22.11
N LEU A 166 12.46 27.69 22.73
CA LEU A 166 12.17 27.57 24.16
C LEU A 166 13.34 28.07 25.00
N LEU A 167 14.57 27.67 24.66
CA LEU A 167 15.77 28.18 25.33
C LEU A 167 15.91 29.70 25.19
N THR A 168 15.64 30.23 23.99
CA THR A 168 15.66 31.67 23.73
C THR A 168 14.62 32.40 24.56
N MET A 169 13.38 31.89 24.60
CA MET A 169 12.29 32.42 25.43
C MET A 169 12.66 32.42 26.92
N THR A 170 13.23 31.33 27.43
CA THR A 170 13.67 31.24 28.83
C THR A 170 14.80 32.20 29.15
N ALA A 171 15.81 32.28 28.28
CA ALA A 171 16.90 33.25 28.42
C ALA A 171 16.36 34.68 28.43
N LEU A 172 15.46 34.99 27.49
CA LEU A 172 14.85 36.31 27.39
C LEU A 172 14.09 36.65 28.67
N ALA A 173 13.16 35.79 29.10
CA ALA A 173 12.38 36.00 30.31
C ALA A 173 13.24 36.12 31.58
N ARG A 174 14.41 35.47 31.62
CA ARG A 174 15.32 35.51 32.78
C ARG A 174 16.16 36.78 32.83
N PHE A 175 16.61 37.27 31.68
CA PHE A 175 17.64 38.32 31.57
C PHE A 175 17.12 39.67 31.09
N THR A 176 15.90 39.76 30.53
CA THR A 176 15.32 41.07 30.22
C THR A 176 14.88 41.77 31.49
N GLU A 177 15.41 42.98 31.71
CA GLU A 177 14.86 43.88 32.72
C GLU A 177 13.45 44.32 32.31
N ILE A 178 12.50 44.16 33.23
CA ILE A 178 11.11 44.53 32.99
C ILE A 178 11.03 46.06 32.91
N ALA A 179 10.60 46.59 31.76
CA ALA A 179 10.33 48.02 31.60
C ALA A 179 9.36 48.49 32.70
N ASP A 180 9.60 49.68 33.28
CA ASP A 180 8.79 50.23 34.39
C ASP A 180 7.27 50.22 34.12
N ALA A 181 6.88 50.34 32.85
CA ALA A 181 5.49 50.29 32.42
C ALA A 181 4.83 48.89 32.48
N VAL A 182 5.60 47.80 32.40
CA VAL A 182 5.08 46.42 32.59
C VAL A 182 4.97 46.10 34.09
N ARG A 183 5.82 46.69 34.94
CA ARG A 183 5.71 46.57 36.41
C ARG A 183 4.36 47.09 36.96
N GLN A 184 3.68 47.96 36.23
CA GLN A 184 2.38 48.52 36.60
C GLN A 184 1.19 47.64 36.19
N THR A 185 1.41 46.57 35.41
CA THR A 185 0.33 45.64 35.07
C THR A 185 -0.10 44.89 36.34
N PRO A 186 -1.40 44.87 36.67
CA PRO A 186 -1.86 44.14 37.84
C PRO A 186 -1.61 42.64 37.65
N ARG A 187 -0.96 42.01 38.64
CA ARG A 187 -0.64 40.56 38.63
C ARG A 187 -1.87 39.67 38.42
N TRP A 188 -3.06 40.13 38.79
CA TRP A 188 -4.30 39.36 38.59
C TRP A 188 -4.62 39.18 37.10
N VAL A 189 -4.27 40.15 36.23
CA VAL A 189 -4.49 40.04 34.77
C VAL A 189 -3.61 38.93 34.19
N GLU A 190 -2.32 38.93 34.55
CA GLU A 190 -1.37 37.89 34.14
C GLU A 190 -1.79 36.52 34.64
N THR A 191 -2.20 36.44 35.91
CA THR A 191 -2.66 35.18 36.53
C THR A 191 -3.91 34.67 35.84
N THR A 192 -4.87 35.55 35.52
CA THR A 192 -6.09 35.19 34.79
C THR A 192 -5.75 34.68 33.40
N PHE A 193 -4.82 35.34 32.70
CA PHE A 193 -4.36 34.88 31.39
C PHE A 193 -3.75 33.48 31.45
N LEU A 194 -2.87 33.19 32.43
CA LEU A 194 -2.28 31.87 32.61
C LEU A 194 -3.33 30.80 32.96
N VAL A 195 -4.23 31.10 33.90
CA VAL A 195 -5.29 30.18 34.35
C VAL A 195 -6.24 29.82 33.21
N VAL A 196 -6.47 30.72 32.25
CA VAL A 196 -7.31 30.44 31.08
C VAL A 196 -6.52 29.79 29.94
N ALA A 197 -5.33 30.32 29.62
CA ALA A 197 -4.56 29.86 28.46
C ALA A 197 -4.00 28.45 28.63
N VAL A 198 -3.52 28.07 29.83
CA VAL A 198 -2.91 26.75 30.05
C VAL A 198 -3.92 25.61 29.84
N PRO A 199 -5.12 25.61 30.45
CA PRO A 199 -6.13 24.57 30.21
C PRO A 199 -6.59 24.48 28.76
N ILE A 200 -6.76 25.63 28.08
CA ILE A 200 -7.16 25.64 26.67
C ILE A 200 -6.09 24.99 25.79
N ASN A 201 -4.82 25.30 26.02
CA ASN A 201 -3.72 24.68 25.27
C ASN A 201 -3.55 23.20 25.61
N ALA A 202 -3.73 22.80 26.88
CA ALA A 202 -3.72 21.41 27.28
C ALA A 202 -4.87 20.62 26.60
N PHE A 203 -6.07 21.19 26.56
CA PHE A 203 -7.21 20.62 25.84
C PHE A 203 -6.92 20.49 24.34
N HIS A 204 -6.32 21.51 23.74
CA HIS A 204 -5.95 21.48 22.32
C HIS A 204 -4.93 20.37 22.02
N LEU A 205 -3.88 20.21 22.85
CA LEU A 205 -2.93 19.11 22.75
C LEU A 205 -3.60 17.74 22.90
N LEU A 206 -4.51 17.60 23.86
CA LEU A 206 -5.25 16.36 24.08
C LEU A 206 -6.08 15.98 22.84
N VAL A 207 -6.75 16.94 22.20
CA VAL A 207 -7.50 16.71 20.96
C VAL A 207 -6.58 16.25 19.83
N ILE A 208 -5.38 16.85 19.69
CA ILE A 208 -4.39 16.44 18.68
C ILE A 208 -3.93 14.99 18.93
N VAL A 209 -3.52 14.68 20.16
CA VAL A 209 -3.06 13.34 20.54
C VAL A 209 -4.15 12.30 20.34
N TRP A 210 -5.39 12.60 20.75
CA TRP A 210 -6.54 11.72 20.56
C TRP A 210 -6.81 11.44 19.07
N ASN A 211 -6.79 12.48 18.24
CA ASN A 211 -6.97 12.33 16.79
C ASN A 211 -5.86 11.49 16.14
N ASN A 212 -4.60 11.67 16.56
CA ASN A 212 -3.48 10.88 16.07
C ASN A 212 -3.60 9.40 16.49
N ALA A 213 -3.94 9.14 17.76
CA ALA A 213 -4.16 7.79 18.26
C ALA A 213 -5.33 7.09 17.53
N ALA A 214 -6.43 7.81 17.28
CA ALA A 214 -7.56 7.28 16.52
C ALA A 214 -7.18 6.93 15.07
N ALA A 215 -6.37 7.77 14.41
CA ALA A 215 -5.89 7.45 13.06
C ALA A 215 -4.99 6.21 13.04
N LEU A 216 -4.09 6.07 14.01
CA LEU A 216 -3.22 4.91 14.11
C LEU A 216 -4.04 3.61 14.21
N ARG A 217 -5.04 3.58 15.09
CA ARG A 217 -5.96 2.43 15.25
C ARG A 217 -6.66 2.05 13.93
N THR A 218 -7.16 3.05 13.20
CA THR A 218 -7.81 2.78 11.89
C THR A 218 -6.83 2.24 10.85
N SER A 219 -5.56 2.66 10.89
CA SER A 219 -4.54 2.16 9.98
C SER A 219 -4.14 0.71 10.31
N GLU A 220 -4.00 0.39 11.59
CA GLU A 220 -3.73 -0.98 12.06
C GLU A 220 -4.86 -1.93 11.69
N GLN A 221 -6.11 -1.52 11.88
CA GLN A 221 -7.28 -2.32 11.47
C GLN A 221 -7.28 -2.61 9.96
N LYS A 222 -7.07 -1.58 9.12
CA LYS A 222 -6.99 -1.79 7.66
C LYS A 222 -5.85 -2.72 7.25
N LEU A 223 -4.69 -2.62 7.91
CA LEU A 223 -3.57 -3.53 7.66
C LEU A 223 -3.92 -4.96 8.07
N ALA A 224 -4.60 -5.15 9.20
CA ALA A 224 -5.05 -6.46 9.65
C ALA A 224 -6.09 -7.07 8.69
N ASP A 225 -7.05 -6.27 8.21
CA ASP A 225 -8.05 -6.69 7.24
C ASP A 225 -7.40 -7.12 5.92
N HIS A 226 -6.49 -6.32 5.37
CA HIS A 226 -5.76 -6.68 4.16
C HIS A 226 -4.88 -7.92 4.33
N ALA A 227 -4.25 -8.08 5.51
CA ALA A 227 -3.49 -9.29 5.81
C ALA A 227 -4.40 -10.54 5.87
N ALA A 228 -5.59 -10.42 6.46
CA ALA A 228 -6.59 -11.48 6.51
C ALA A 228 -7.13 -11.83 5.11
N GLU A 229 -7.42 -10.82 4.29
CA GLU A 229 -7.83 -11.01 2.89
C GLU A 229 -6.76 -11.72 2.07
N LEU A 230 -5.49 -11.33 2.23
CA LEU A 230 -4.36 -11.94 1.55
C LEU A 230 -4.17 -13.40 1.99
N ALA A 231 -4.26 -13.67 3.30
CA ALA A 231 -4.19 -15.02 3.84
C ALA A 231 -5.34 -15.89 3.30
N ALA A 232 -6.58 -15.39 3.30
CA ALA A 232 -7.74 -16.10 2.77
C ALA A 232 -7.61 -16.36 1.26
N SER A 233 -7.11 -15.40 0.49
CA SER A 233 -6.81 -15.55 -0.93
C SER A 233 -5.79 -16.66 -1.16
N ARG A 234 -4.67 -16.63 -0.42
CA ARG A 234 -3.62 -17.65 -0.51
C ARG A 234 -4.15 -19.04 -0.19
N THR A 235 -4.99 -19.19 0.83
CA THR A 235 -5.63 -20.47 1.16
C THR A 235 -6.49 -20.97 0.00
N ARG A 236 -7.37 -20.13 -0.57
CA ARG A 236 -8.21 -20.51 -1.72
C ARG A 236 -7.37 -21.00 -2.90
N LEU A 237 -6.24 -20.34 -3.17
CA LEU A 237 -5.35 -20.69 -4.27
C LEU A 237 -4.61 -22.01 -4.02
N ILE A 238 -4.19 -22.27 -2.79
CA ILE A 238 -3.57 -23.56 -2.42
C ILE A 238 -4.59 -24.69 -2.55
N THR A 239 -5.82 -24.48 -2.08
CA THR A 239 -6.88 -25.48 -2.20
C THR A 239 -7.21 -25.78 -3.65
N ALA A 240 -7.36 -24.74 -4.50
CA ALA A 240 -7.61 -24.92 -5.93
C ALA A 240 -6.46 -25.65 -6.64
N ALA A 241 -5.21 -25.31 -6.32
CA ALA A 241 -4.03 -25.98 -6.87
C ALA A 241 -3.93 -27.46 -6.44
N ASP A 242 -4.26 -27.78 -5.19
CA ASP A 242 -4.26 -29.17 -4.70
C ASP A 242 -5.36 -30.00 -5.37
N GLU A 243 -6.55 -29.41 -5.58
CA GLU A 243 -7.65 -30.06 -6.30
C GLU A 243 -7.30 -30.33 -7.77
N GLU A 244 -6.69 -29.35 -8.43
CA GLU A 244 -6.19 -29.44 -9.80
C GLU A 244 -5.14 -30.56 -9.93
N ARG A 245 -4.17 -30.59 -9.02
CA ARG A 245 -3.16 -31.65 -8.95
C ARG A 245 -3.78 -33.03 -8.78
N ARG A 246 -4.73 -33.20 -7.85
CA ARG A 246 -5.40 -34.49 -7.62
C ARG A 246 -6.25 -34.93 -8.81
N ARG A 247 -6.79 -34.00 -9.60
CA ARG A 247 -7.48 -34.33 -10.84
C ARG A 247 -6.49 -34.85 -11.88
N ILE A 248 -5.39 -34.13 -12.10
CA ILE A 248 -4.32 -34.54 -13.03
C ILE A 248 -3.76 -35.92 -12.65
N GLU A 249 -3.49 -36.16 -11.35
CA GLU A 249 -2.99 -37.45 -10.87
C GLU A 249 -3.99 -38.59 -11.16
N ARG A 250 -5.31 -38.36 -11.00
CA ARG A 250 -6.35 -39.35 -11.34
C ARG A 250 -6.47 -39.58 -12.84
N ASP A 251 -6.54 -38.51 -13.63
CA ASP A 251 -6.67 -38.62 -15.09
C ASP A 251 -5.46 -39.35 -15.69
N LEU A 252 -4.25 -39.09 -15.18
CA LEU A 252 -3.04 -39.78 -15.58
C LEU A 252 -3.05 -41.26 -15.14
N HIS A 253 -3.45 -41.53 -13.89
CA HIS A 253 -3.48 -42.89 -13.36
C HIS A 253 -4.50 -43.77 -14.09
N ASP A 254 -5.73 -43.29 -14.27
CA ASP A 254 -6.82 -44.05 -14.88
C ASP A 254 -6.55 -44.29 -16.37
N GLY A 255 -6.08 -43.27 -17.11
CA GLY A 255 -5.71 -43.42 -18.52
C GLY A 255 -4.52 -44.36 -18.73
N ALA A 256 -3.45 -44.20 -17.94
CA ALA A 256 -2.27 -45.07 -18.05
C ALA A 256 -2.59 -46.53 -17.67
N GLN A 257 -3.41 -46.77 -16.64
CA GLN A 257 -3.80 -48.12 -16.23
C GLN A 257 -4.65 -48.81 -17.31
N GLN A 258 -5.64 -48.12 -17.89
CA GLN A 258 -6.48 -48.68 -18.95
C GLN A 258 -5.63 -49.15 -20.14
N HIS A 259 -4.67 -48.33 -20.56
CA HIS A 259 -3.75 -48.67 -21.64
C HIS A 259 -2.83 -49.85 -21.30
N LEU A 260 -2.26 -49.90 -20.09
CA LEU A 260 -1.37 -50.99 -19.67
C LEU A 260 -2.11 -52.33 -19.52
N VAL A 261 -3.36 -52.31 -19.06
CA VAL A 261 -4.21 -53.52 -18.98
C VAL A 261 -4.54 -54.02 -20.39
N ALA A 262 -4.99 -53.14 -21.27
CA ALA A 262 -5.30 -53.50 -22.67
C ALA A 262 -4.06 -54.04 -23.41
N LEU A 263 -2.89 -53.43 -23.20
CA LEU A 263 -1.62 -53.90 -23.75
C LEU A 263 -1.24 -55.30 -23.22
N SER A 264 -1.42 -55.53 -21.91
CA SER A 264 -1.14 -56.84 -21.30
C SER A 264 -2.03 -57.95 -21.87
N VAL A 265 -3.31 -57.65 -22.16
CA VAL A 265 -4.24 -58.58 -22.80
C VAL A 265 -3.81 -58.90 -24.23
N LEU A 266 -3.49 -57.88 -25.04
CA LEU A 266 -3.04 -58.06 -26.43
C LEU A 266 -1.75 -58.89 -26.52
N LEU A 267 -0.77 -58.61 -25.64
CA LEU A 267 0.47 -59.38 -25.57
C LEU A 267 0.24 -60.82 -25.09
N GLY A 268 -0.70 -61.04 -24.17
CA GLY A 268 -1.10 -62.38 -23.70
C GLY A 268 -1.79 -63.20 -24.80
N LEU A 269 -2.66 -62.57 -25.58
CA LEU A 269 -3.30 -63.19 -26.75
C LEU A 269 -2.28 -63.53 -27.83
N ALA A 270 -1.35 -62.62 -28.13
CA ALA A 270 -0.27 -62.86 -29.06
C ALA A 270 0.55 -64.08 -28.62
N ARG A 271 1.02 -64.12 -27.37
CA ARG A 271 1.81 -65.24 -26.80
C ARG A 271 1.18 -66.62 -26.94
N ASN A 272 -0.15 -66.72 -26.91
CA ASN A 272 -0.88 -67.98 -26.90
C ASN A 272 -1.40 -68.41 -28.30
N THR A 273 -1.23 -67.57 -29.32
CA THR A 273 -1.57 -67.86 -30.71
C THR A 273 -0.34 -68.34 -31.46
N ASN A 274 -0.45 -69.30 -32.38
CA ASN A 274 0.64 -69.75 -33.26
C ASN A 274 0.25 -69.68 -34.75
N ASP A 275 -0.84 -68.98 -35.08
CA ASP A 275 -1.34 -68.80 -36.45
C ASP A 275 -1.01 -67.41 -37.00
N ASP A 276 -1.49 -67.11 -38.21
CA ASP A 276 -1.27 -65.85 -38.92
C ASP A 276 -1.74 -64.59 -38.15
N ARG A 277 -2.57 -64.72 -37.11
CA ARG A 277 -3.05 -63.60 -36.27
C ARG A 277 -1.97 -63.07 -35.30
N HIS A 278 -0.87 -63.79 -35.11
CA HIS A 278 0.22 -63.38 -34.20
C HIS A 278 0.79 -62.01 -34.58
N GLY A 279 1.01 -61.77 -35.88
CA GLY A 279 1.52 -60.49 -36.39
C GLY A 279 0.52 -59.35 -36.24
N ALA A 280 -0.77 -59.62 -36.45
CA ALA A 280 -1.84 -58.62 -36.31
C ALA A 280 -2.00 -58.14 -34.85
N LEU A 281 -1.95 -59.07 -33.87
CA LEU A 281 -2.03 -58.74 -32.45
C LEU A 281 -0.84 -57.93 -31.94
N LEU A 282 0.37 -58.20 -32.45
CA LEU A 282 1.55 -57.37 -32.19
C LEU A 282 1.44 -55.98 -32.82
N GLY A 283 0.83 -55.87 -34.01
CA GLY A 283 0.52 -54.60 -34.65
C GLY A 283 -0.44 -53.74 -33.81
N GLU A 284 -1.57 -54.31 -33.38
CA GLU A 284 -2.54 -53.63 -32.49
C GLU A 284 -1.89 -53.21 -31.16
N ALA A 285 -1.03 -54.05 -30.57
CA ALA A 285 -0.29 -53.70 -29.37
C ALA A 285 0.65 -52.51 -29.60
N SER A 286 1.33 -52.45 -30.75
CA SER A 286 2.20 -51.32 -31.11
C SER A 286 1.41 -50.03 -31.31
N GLU A 287 0.26 -50.08 -32.00
CA GLU A 287 -0.61 -48.90 -32.18
C GLU A 287 -1.17 -48.38 -30.85
N LEU A 288 -1.51 -49.28 -29.92
CA LEU A 288 -1.96 -48.90 -28.58
C LEU A 288 -0.85 -48.19 -27.78
N VAL A 289 0.40 -48.65 -27.88
CA VAL A 289 1.56 -47.97 -27.27
C VAL A 289 1.73 -46.57 -27.84
N ASP A 290 1.68 -46.41 -29.16
CA ASP A 290 1.82 -45.09 -29.80
C ASP A 290 0.70 -44.13 -29.39
N THR A 291 -0.54 -44.63 -29.33
CA THR A 291 -1.71 -43.86 -28.87
C THR A 291 -1.56 -43.44 -27.40
N SER A 292 -1.07 -44.34 -26.55
CA SER A 292 -0.81 -44.10 -25.12
C SER A 292 0.26 -43.03 -24.91
N ILE A 293 1.36 -43.09 -25.68
CA ILE A 293 2.43 -42.10 -25.65
C ILE A 293 1.90 -40.73 -26.09
N ALA A 294 1.07 -40.68 -27.14
CA ALA A 294 0.45 -39.45 -27.60
C ALA A 294 -0.46 -38.84 -26.52
N GLU A 295 -1.23 -39.66 -25.80
CA GLU A 295 -2.11 -39.19 -24.72
C GLU A 295 -1.36 -38.68 -23.49
N ILE A 296 -0.34 -39.40 -23.03
CA ILE A 296 0.55 -38.94 -21.96
C ILE A 296 1.26 -37.64 -22.38
N ARG A 297 1.69 -37.53 -23.64
CA ARG A 297 2.34 -36.32 -24.15
C ARG A 297 1.37 -35.14 -24.21
N ARG A 298 0.09 -35.36 -24.55
CA ARG A 298 -0.98 -34.36 -24.46
C ARG A 298 -1.24 -33.91 -23.02
N LEU A 299 -1.35 -34.84 -22.07
CA LEU A 299 -1.48 -34.53 -20.63
C LEU A 299 -0.28 -33.73 -20.11
N ALA A 300 0.94 -34.14 -20.46
CA ALA A 300 2.17 -33.44 -20.09
C ALA A 300 2.26 -32.02 -20.71
N HIS A 301 1.83 -31.84 -21.96
CA HIS A 301 1.73 -30.52 -22.59
C HIS A 301 0.70 -29.61 -21.92
N GLY A 302 -0.35 -30.17 -21.30
CA GLY A 302 -1.28 -29.44 -20.46
C GLY A 302 -0.66 -28.90 -19.17
N ILE A 303 0.33 -29.59 -18.59
CA ILE A 303 0.94 -29.27 -17.29
C ILE A 303 2.08 -28.25 -17.41
N TYR A 304 2.92 -28.31 -18.46
CA TYR A 304 3.88 -27.25 -18.78
C TYR A 304 4.42 -27.41 -20.22
N PRO A 305 4.38 -26.37 -21.09
CA PRO A 305 4.81 -26.51 -22.49
C PRO A 305 6.35 -26.54 -22.59
N PRO A 306 6.98 -27.61 -23.13
CA PRO A 306 8.45 -27.70 -23.22
C PRO A 306 9.09 -26.58 -24.07
N LEU A 307 8.38 -26.13 -25.11
CA LEU A 307 8.82 -25.03 -25.97
C LEU A 307 8.76 -23.66 -25.28
N LEU A 308 7.92 -23.51 -24.26
CA LEU A 308 7.91 -22.30 -23.43
C LEU A 308 9.18 -22.23 -22.56
N VAL A 309 9.67 -23.37 -22.10
CA VAL A 309 10.91 -23.45 -21.30
C VAL A 309 12.12 -23.10 -22.16
N SER A 310 12.24 -23.72 -23.34
CA SER A 310 13.40 -23.56 -24.23
C SER A 310 13.36 -22.25 -25.04
N GLY A 311 12.23 -21.92 -25.67
CA GLY A 311 12.09 -20.81 -26.62
C GLY A 311 11.24 -19.62 -26.16
N GLY A 312 10.65 -19.68 -24.96
CA GLY A 312 9.78 -18.62 -24.43
C GLY A 312 8.48 -18.47 -25.23
N LEU A 313 7.79 -17.33 -25.05
CA LEU A 313 6.49 -17.09 -25.69
C LEU A 313 6.55 -17.04 -27.23
N SER A 314 7.67 -16.57 -27.78
CA SER A 314 7.85 -16.41 -29.22
C SER A 314 7.78 -17.73 -29.98
N GLU A 315 8.33 -18.80 -29.40
CA GLU A 315 8.30 -20.14 -29.99
C GLU A 315 7.10 -20.97 -29.51
N ALA A 316 6.64 -20.75 -28.27
CA ALA A 316 5.56 -21.53 -27.71
C ALA A 316 4.17 -21.18 -28.30
N LEU A 317 3.85 -19.89 -28.47
CA LEU A 317 2.51 -19.47 -28.93
C LEU A 317 2.14 -20.00 -30.33
N PRO A 318 3.02 -19.99 -31.35
CA PRO A 318 2.70 -20.56 -32.66
C PRO A 318 2.30 -22.04 -32.60
N THR A 319 2.85 -22.80 -31.64
CA THR A 319 2.51 -24.23 -31.50
C THR A 319 1.10 -24.46 -30.98
N LEU A 320 0.50 -23.51 -30.24
CA LEU A 320 -0.93 -23.55 -29.91
C LEU A 320 -1.80 -23.42 -31.16
N GLY A 321 -1.39 -22.59 -32.12
CA GLY A 321 -2.05 -22.45 -33.41
C GLY A 321 -2.06 -23.71 -34.24
N ALA A 322 -0.92 -24.40 -34.29
CA ALA A 322 -0.76 -25.62 -35.09
C ALA A 322 -1.69 -26.75 -34.66
N HIS A 323 -2.08 -26.79 -33.39
CA HIS A 323 -2.97 -27.81 -32.81
C HIS A 323 -4.42 -27.32 -32.64
N SER A 324 -4.72 -26.08 -33.05
CA SER A 324 -6.05 -25.50 -32.93
C SER A 324 -6.98 -26.02 -34.03
N VAL A 325 -8.22 -26.34 -33.65
CA VAL A 325 -9.29 -26.74 -34.59
C VAL A 325 -9.91 -25.56 -35.35
N ILE A 326 -9.63 -24.33 -34.91
CA ILE A 326 -10.03 -23.08 -35.58
C ILE A 326 -8.81 -22.37 -36.18
N PRO A 327 -8.93 -21.66 -37.32
CA PRO A 327 -7.83 -20.90 -37.90
C PRO A 327 -7.32 -19.81 -36.95
N VAL A 328 -6.00 -19.83 -36.67
CA VAL A 328 -5.34 -18.85 -35.79
C VAL A 328 -4.21 -18.13 -36.53
N ARG A 329 -4.18 -16.81 -36.42
CA ARG A 329 -3.08 -15.96 -36.92
C ARG A 329 -2.31 -15.38 -35.74
N PHE A 330 -0.98 -15.48 -35.77
CA PHE A 330 -0.10 -14.90 -34.73
C PHE A 330 0.67 -13.72 -35.29
N GLU A 331 0.65 -12.60 -34.58
CA GLU A 331 1.43 -11.39 -34.87
C GLU A 331 2.25 -11.02 -33.63
N LEU A 332 3.44 -11.61 -33.52
CA LEU A 332 4.33 -11.48 -32.37
C LEU A 332 5.50 -10.57 -32.75
N GLN A 333 5.72 -9.46 -32.03
CA GLN A 333 6.78 -8.49 -32.31
C GLN A 333 7.61 -8.20 -31.05
N GLY A 334 8.93 -8.40 -31.15
CA GLY A 334 9.89 -8.01 -30.11
C GLY A 334 9.79 -8.79 -28.80
N LEU A 335 9.15 -9.97 -28.78
CA LEU A 335 9.06 -10.78 -27.57
C LEU A 335 10.42 -11.38 -27.21
N GLY A 336 11.00 -10.90 -26.11
CA GLY A 336 12.17 -11.50 -25.47
C GLY A 336 11.79 -12.62 -24.49
N ARG A 337 12.73 -12.95 -23.60
CA ARG A 337 12.44 -13.80 -22.43
C ARG A 337 11.85 -12.97 -21.29
N TYR A 338 10.83 -13.50 -20.65
CA TYR A 338 10.20 -12.93 -19.46
C TYR A 338 10.32 -13.91 -18.29
N PRO A 339 10.04 -13.47 -17.05
CA PRO A 339 9.96 -14.39 -15.92
C PRO A 339 9.03 -15.57 -16.24
N THR A 340 9.47 -16.79 -15.93
CA THR A 340 8.78 -18.03 -16.33
C THR A 340 7.29 -18.05 -15.95
N SER A 341 6.94 -17.45 -14.81
CA SER A 341 5.55 -17.32 -14.36
C SER A 341 4.70 -16.43 -15.27
N THR A 342 5.28 -15.37 -15.82
CA THR A 342 4.61 -14.44 -16.76
C THR A 342 4.42 -15.11 -18.11
N GLU A 343 5.46 -15.79 -18.61
CA GLU A 343 5.39 -16.57 -19.86
C GLU A 343 4.32 -17.67 -19.76
N ALA A 344 4.30 -18.42 -18.66
CA ALA A 344 3.30 -19.46 -18.42
C ALA A 344 1.88 -18.89 -18.35
N ALA A 345 1.67 -17.81 -17.58
CA ALA A 345 0.36 -17.19 -17.46
C ALA A 345 -0.18 -16.72 -18.81
N LEU A 346 0.65 -16.05 -19.62
CA LEU A 346 0.26 -15.56 -20.95
C LEU A 346 -0.03 -16.71 -21.92
N TYR A 347 0.79 -17.76 -21.88
CA TYR A 347 0.58 -18.96 -22.69
C TYR A 347 -0.78 -19.62 -22.35
N TYR A 348 -1.06 -19.86 -21.06
CA TYR A 348 -2.30 -20.49 -20.64
C TYR A 348 -3.53 -19.61 -20.88
N CYS A 349 -3.43 -18.29 -20.70
CA CYS A 349 -4.50 -17.38 -21.10
C CYS A 349 -4.80 -17.48 -22.60
N CYS A 350 -3.78 -17.53 -23.46
CA CYS A 350 -3.99 -17.72 -24.90
C CYS A 350 -4.61 -19.08 -25.21
N SER A 351 -4.12 -20.16 -24.59
CA SER A 351 -4.67 -21.51 -24.75
C SER A 351 -6.15 -21.59 -24.36
N GLU A 352 -6.52 -21.02 -23.21
CA GLU A 352 -7.90 -21.00 -22.73
C GLU A 352 -8.81 -20.12 -23.61
N ALA A 353 -8.30 -18.97 -24.07
CA ALA A 353 -9.02 -18.12 -25.01
C ALA A 353 -9.29 -18.86 -26.34
N LEU A 354 -8.31 -19.61 -26.85
CA LEU A 354 -8.47 -20.44 -28.06
C LEU A 354 -9.46 -21.58 -27.84
N GLN A 355 -9.42 -22.28 -26.69
CA GLN A 355 -10.40 -23.31 -26.36
C GLN A 355 -11.82 -22.74 -26.27
N ASN A 356 -11.99 -21.58 -25.63
CA ASN A 356 -13.29 -20.93 -25.53
C ASN A 356 -13.80 -20.47 -26.90
N ALA A 357 -12.93 -19.94 -27.76
CA ALA A 357 -13.28 -19.62 -29.14
C ALA A 357 -13.70 -20.86 -29.93
N ALA A 358 -13.02 -21.99 -29.75
CA ALA A 358 -13.36 -23.25 -30.42
C ALA A 358 -14.71 -23.82 -29.93
N LYS A 359 -15.00 -23.74 -28.62
CA LYS A 359 -16.24 -24.25 -28.02
C LYS A 359 -17.44 -23.36 -28.27
N HIS A 360 -17.25 -22.04 -28.29
CA HIS A 360 -18.35 -21.07 -28.22
C HIS A 360 -18.44 -20.12 -29.43
N GLY A 361 -17.43 -20.08 -30.31
CA GLY A 361 -17.38 -19.12 -31.42
C GLY A 361 -18.36 -19.40 -32.58
N GLY A 362 -18.78 -20.66 -32.76
CA GLY A 362 -19.64 -21.06 -33.87
C GLY A 362 -18.91 -21.23 -35.22
N PRO A 363 -19.65 -21.62 -36.28
CA PRO A 363 -19.06 -21.93 -37.59
C PRO A 363 -18.40 -20.70 -38.23
N GLY A 364 -17.15 -20.84 -38.69
CA GLY A 364 -16.41 -19.76 -39.36
C GLY A 364 -15.59 -18.85 -38.44
N THR A 365 -15.46 -19.20 -37.15
CA THR A 365 -14.64 -18.44 -36.20
C THR A 365 -13.16 -18.45 -36.59
N THR A 366 -12.53 -17.27 -36.57
CA THR A 366 -11.07 -17.10 -36.75
C THR A 366 -10.50 -16.29 -35.58
N VAL A 367 -9.32 -16.63 -35.10
CA VAL A 367 -8.67 -15.94 -33.98
C VAL A 367 -7.37 -15.28 -34.43
N THR A 368 -7.13 -14.04 -34.00
CA THR A 368 -5.85 -13.36 -34.16
C THR A 368 -5.25 -13.05 -32.80
N VAL A 369 -4.02 -13.52 -32.57
CA VAL A 369 -3.25 -13.28 -31.35
C VAL A 369 -2.14 -12.28 -31.68
N THR A 370 -2.15 -11.14 -31.01
CA THR A 370 -1.12 -10.10 -31.17
C THR A 370 -0.34 -9.92 -29.88
N ALA A 371 0.97 -9.78 -29.97
CA ALA A 371 1.82 -9.57 -28.79
C ALA A 371 2.98 -8.62 -29.15
N ARG A 372 3.23 -7.64 -28.29
CA ARG A 372 4.27 -6.62 -28.46
C ARG A 372 4.98 -6.38 -27.14
N ALA A 373 6.31 -6.22 -27.18
CA ALA A 373 7.05 -5.68 -26.05
C ALA A 373 6.78 -4.17 -25.91
N ASP A 374 6.67 -3.68 -24.68
CA ASP A 374 6.55 -2.25 -24.39
C ASP A 374 7.96 -1.69 -24.12
N ASP A 375 8.38 -0.66 -24.86
CA ASP A 375 9.75 -0.10 -24.83
C ASP A 375 10.03 0.74 -23.56
N GLN A 376 9.21 0.66 -22.51
CA GLN A 376 9.37 1.41 -21.27
C GLN A 376 9.51 0.52 -20.03
N ALA A 377 10.66 -0.13 -19.88
CA ALA A 377 11.24 -0.44 -18.57
C ALA A 377 12.65 -1.02 -18.72
N VAL A 378 13.67 -0.16 -18.70
CA VAL A 378 15.00 -0.50 -18.15
C VAL A 378 15.35 0.55 -17.12
#